data_AF-A0A9P1E6C8-F1
#
_entry.id   AF-A0A9P1E6C8-F1
#
_cell.length_a   1.000
_cell.length_b   1.000
_cell.length_c   1.000
_cell.angle_alpha   90.00
_cell.angle_beta   90.00
_cell.angle_gamma   90.00
#
_symmetry.space_group_name_H-M   'P 1'
#
loop_
_entity.id
_entity.type
_entity.pdbx_description
1 polymer ?
#
loop_
_entity_poly.entity_id
_entity_poly.type
_entity_poly.pdbx_seq_one_letter_code
_entity_poly.pdbx_strand_id
1 'polypeptide(L)'
;MRVPMYILGQLVGSILASGTLYVLLGVKSEAFFGTLPAGSDIQSFIIEFIMSFLFMFVISGVATDNRAIGELAGIAIGMTILISVLVAGPISGASMNPARSLGPAIVMHKYKSIWVYIVGPIMGTTAGGFTYNLIRFTEKPLRELTRSGSFLKSLSRKASTSAH
;
A
#
# COMPACT_ATOMS: atom_id res chain seq x y z
N MET A 1 -14.09 -15.71 2.26
CA MET A 1 -14.46 -14.42 2.88
C MET A 1 -13.53 -14.08 4.05
N ARG A 2 -12.24 -13.81 3.80
CA ARG A 2 -11.28 -13.50 4.89
C ARG A 2 -11.17 -12.00 5.20
N VAL A 3 -11.55 -11.14 4.26
CA VAL A 3 -11.41 -9.67 4.34
C VAL A 3 -12.10 -9.07 5.58
N PRO A 4 -13.34 -9.43 5.94
CA PRO A 4 -14.00 -8.84 7.11
C PRO A 4 -13.26 -9.16 8.42
N MET A 5 -12.74 -10.38 8.56
CA MET A 5 -11.95 -10.78 9.75
C MET A 5 -10.64 -10.01 9.85
N TYR A 6 -9.97 -9.74 8.72
CA TYR A 6 -8.74 -8.92 8.72
C TYR A 6 -9.01 -7.48 9.14
N ILE A 7 -10.09 -6.87 8.66
CA ILE A 7 -10.48 -5.51 9.04
C ILE A 7 -10.74 -5.45 10.55
N LEU A 8 -11.50 -6.40 11.09
CA LEU A 8 -11.75 -6.48 12.53
C LEU A 8 -10.45 -6.67 13.33
N GLY A 9 -9.58 -7.56 12.88
CA GLY A 9 -8.27 -7.77 13.52
C GLY A 9 -7.41 -6.51 13.52
N GLN A 10 -7.37 -5.76 12.40
CA GLN A 10 -6.64 -4.49 12.31
C GLN A 10 -7.22 -3.42 13.22
N LEU A 11 -8.55 -3.31 13.30
CA LEU A 11 -9.22 -2.35 14.17
C LEU A 11 -8.97 -2.66 15.64
N VAL A 12 -9.18 -3.92 16.06
CA VAL A 12 -8.94 -4.35 17.44
C VAL A 12 -7.47 -4.14 17.81
N GLY A 13 -6.54 -4.56 16.95
CA GLY A 13 -5.11 -4.35 17.17
C GLY A 13 -4.75 -2.87 17.31
N SER A 14 -5.31 -2.00 16.46
CA SER A 14 -5.06 -0.56 16.52
C SER A 14 -5.61 0.08 17.80
N ILE A 15 -6.81 -0.30 18.23
CA ILE A 15 -7.41 0.20 19.49
C ILE A 15 -6.58 -0.26 20.69
N LEU A 16 -6.19 -1.53 20.75
CA LEU A 16 -5.37 -2.07 21.85
C LEU A 16 -3.98 -1.43 21.92
N ALA A 17 -3.33 -1.22 20.77
CA ALA A 17 -2.04 -0.52 20.70
C ALA A 17 -2.18 0.94 21.15
N SER A 18 -3.24 1.62 20.71
CA SER A 18 -3.53 3.00 21.09
C SER A 18 -3.83 3.16 22.58
N GLY A 19 -4.60 2.22 23.15
CA GLY A 19 -4.91 2.19 24.58
C GLY A 19 -3.68 1.90 25.43
N THR A 20 -2.86 0.93 25.01
CA THR A 20 -1.57 0.64 25.65
C THR A 20 -0.67 1.87 25.67
N LEU A 21 -0.57 2.58 24.55
CA LEU A 21 0.23 3.81 24.44
C LEU A 21 -0.30 4.92 25.35
N TYR A 22 -1.62 5.09 25.40
CA TYR A 22 -2.28 6.07 26.27
C TYR A 22 -1.95 5.85 27.76
N VAL A 23 -2.01 4.59 28.20
CA VAL A 23 -1.69 4.19 29.58
C VAL A 23 -0.19 4.31 29.88
N LEU A 24 0.67 3.81 28.99
CA LEU A 24 2.13 3.79 29.21
C LEU A 24 2.75 5.18 29.25
N LEU A 25 2.32 6.07 28.36
CA LEU A 25 2.91 7.41 28.24
C LEU A 25 2.18 8.47 29.06
N GLY A 26 1.11 8.10 29.79
CA GLY A 26 0.29 9.05 30.56
C GLY A 26 -0.17 10.22 29.71
N VAL A 27 -0.59 9.93 28.46
CA VAL A 27 -0.82 10.95 27.44
C VAL A 27 -1.91 11.92 27.91
N LYS A 28 -1.51 13.18 28.14
CA LYS A 28 -2.47 14.26 28.39
C LYS A 28 -3.27 14.53 27.12
N SER A 29 -4.54 14.90 27.24
CA SER A 29 -5.47 15.13 26.11
C SER A 29 -4.97 16.11 25.04
N GLU A 30 -3.95 16.91 25.34
CA GLU A 30 -3.29 17.87 24.45
C GLU A 30 -2.32 17.20 23.44
N ALA A 31 -1.77 16.03 23.75
CA ALA A 31 -0.78 15.33 22.91
C ALA A 31 -1.45 14.22 22.08
N PHE A 32 -2.08 14.59 20.96
CA PHE A 32 -2.70 13.60 20.06
C PHE A 32 -1.65 12.80 19.27
N PHE A 33 -1.60 11.49 19.49
CA PHE A 33 -0.68 10.56 18.82
C PHE A 33 -1.27 9.90 17.56
N GLY A 34 -2.50 10.25 17.20
CA GLY A 34 -3.10 9.83 15.93
C GLY A 34 -2.70 10.73 14.76
N THR A 35 -3.44 10.64 13.67
CA THR A 35 -3.23 11.47 12.47
C THR A 35 -4.16 12.67 12.46
N LEU A 36 -3.58 13.87 12.32
CA LEU A 36 -4.34 15.11 12.14
C LEU A 36 -3.77 15.88 10.95
N PRO A 37 -4.64 16.58 10.18
CA PRO A 37 -4.19 17.51 9.15
C PRO A 37 -3.33 18.61 9.79
N ALA A 38 -2.11 18.80 9.30
CA ALA A 38 -1.30 19.97 9.69
C ALA A 38 -1.80 21.25 8.99
N GLY A 39 -2.39 21.09 7.80
CA GLY A 39 -2.98 22.16 6.99
C GLY A 39 -4.44 21.87 6.66
N SER A 40 -4.81 22.09 5.39
CA SER A 40 -6.19 21.84 4.94
C SER A 40 -6.52 20.34 4.84
N ASP A 41 -7.80 20.00 5.05
CA ASP A 41 -8.32 18.65 4.84
C ASP A 41 -8.05 18.15 3.41
N ILE A 42 -8.15 19.04 2.41
CA ILE A 42 -7.93 18.72 0.99
C ILE A 42 -6.46 18.39 0.74
N GLN A 43 -5.53 19.16 1.30
CA GLN A 43 -4.09 18.88 1.18
C GLN A 43 -3.75 17.53 1.82
N SER A 44 -4.33 17.24 3.00
CA SER A 44 -4.17 15.96 3.67
C SER A 44 -4.78 14.81 2.87
N PHE A 45 -5.92 15.04 2.22
CA PHE A 45 -6.55 14.06 1.34
C PHE A 45 -5.68 13.71 0.14
N ILE A 46 -5.13 14.72 -0.55
CA ILE A 46 -4.29 14.52 -1.72
C ILE A 46 -3.03 13.74 -1.35
N ILE A 47 -2.36 14.10 -0.24
CA ILE A 47 -1.14 13.39 0.16
C ILE A 47 -1.45 11.95 0.61
N GLU A 48 -2.53 11.74 1.38
CA GLU A 48 -2.95 10.40 1.80
C GLU A 48 -3.29 9.51 0.60
N PHE A 49 -3.94 10.07 -0.43
CA PHE A 49 -4.20 9.37 -1.68
C PHE A 49 -2.90 8.98 -2.39
N ILE A 50 -1.98 9.93 -2.62
CA ILE A 50 -0.73 9.68 -3.36
C ILE A 50 0.14 8.66 -2.63
N MET A 51 0.29 8.79 -1.30
CA MET A 51 1.14 7.87 -0.55
C MET A 51 0.53 6.47 -0.48
N SER A 52 -0.78 6.37 -0.31
CA SER A 52 -1.47 5.07 -0.30
C SER A 52 -1.43 4.40 -1.68
N PHE A 53 -1.48 5.19 -2.75
CA PHE A 53 -1.27 4.72 -4.13
C PHE A 53 0.13 4.12 -4.30
N LEU A 54 1.17 4.88 -3.95
CA LEU A 54 2.55 4.42 -4.10
C LEU A 54 2.82 3.19 -3.23
N PHE A 55 2.31 3.19 -2.00
CA PHE A 55 2.44 2.07 -1.09
C PHE A 55 1.82 0.79 -1.65
N MET A 56 0.58 0.85 -2.15
CA MET A 56 -0.08 -0.31 -2.74
C MET A 56 0.56 -0.74 -4.07
N PHE A 57 1.07 0.22 -4.85
CA PHE A 57 1.81 -0.08 -6.08
C PHE A 57 3.08 -0.89 -5.78
N VAL A 58 3.88 -0.48 -4.79
CA VAL A 58 5.08 -1.20 -4.36
C VAL A 58 4.74 -2.57 -3.79
N ILE A 59 3.72 -2.65 -2.92
CA ILE A 59 3.25 -3.94 -2.38
C ILE A 59 2.89 -4.89 -3.53
N SER A 60 2.14 -4.41 -4.52
CA SER A 60 1.71 -5.23 -5.66
C SER A 60 2.89 -5.67 -6.53
N GLY A 61 3.87 -4.78 -6.74
CA GLY A 61 5.12 -5.11 -7.44
C GLY A 61 5.91 -6.21 -6.75
N VAL A 62 6.19 -6.02 -5.46
CA VAL A 62 6.98 -6.94 -4.65
C VAL A 62 6.26 -8.28 -4.43
N ALA A 63 4.95 -8.26 -4.22
CA ALA A 63 4.16 -9.47 -3.96
C ALA A 63 3.99 -10.37 -5.20
N THR A 64 4.29 -9.86 -6.39
CA THR A 64 4.06 -10.58 -7.65
C THR A 64 5.33 -10.92 -8.42
N ASP A 65 6.48 -10.42 -7.97
CA ASP A 65 7.78 -10.81 -8.48
C ASP A 65 8.24 -12.11 -7.81
N ASN A 66 8.18 -13.22 -8.56
CA ASN A 66 8.65 -14.53 -8.10
C ASN A 66 10.18 -14.58 -7.86
N ARG A 67 10.95 -13.55 -8.24
CA ARG A 67 12.38 -13.43 -7.93
C ARG A 67 12.65 -12.69 -6.63
N ALA A 68 11.65 -12.04 -6.03
CA ALA A 68 11.84 -11.38 -4.74
C ALA A 68 12.06 -12.44 -3.65
N ILE A 69 13.26 -12.44 -3.08
CA ILE A 69 13.54 -13.14 -1.82
C ILE A 69 12.61 -12.52 -0.78
N GLY A 70 11.83 -13.32 -0.05
CA GLY A 70 10.82 -12.81 0.88
C GLY A 70 11.36 -11.80 1.92
N GLU A 71 12.64 -11.88 2.23
CA GLU A 71 13.35 -10.92 3.08
C GLU A 71 13.55 -9.54 2.42
N LEU A 72 13.93 -9.49 1.14
CA LEU A 72 14.04 -8.25 0.38
C LEU A 72 12.67 -7.59 0.17
N ALA A 73 11.61 -8.40 0.08
CA ALA A 73 10.24 -7.91 0.00
C ALA A 73 9.83 -7.12 1.25
N GLY A 74 10.14 -7.65 2.44
CA GLY A 74 9.90 -6.96 3.71
C GLY A 74 10.66 -5.64 3.82
N ILE A 75 11.93 -5.63 3.41
CA ILE A 75 12.76 -4.41 3.41
C ILE A 75 12.19 -3.36 2.45
N ALA A 76 11.81 -3.73 1.23
CA ALA A 76 11.25 -2.81 0.24
C ALA A 76 9.94 -2.16 0.73
N ILE A 77 9.04 -2.97 1.31
CA ILE A 77 7.77 -2.47 1.87
C ILE A 77 8.05 -1.56 3.07
N GLY A 78 8.94 -1.96 3.99
CA GLY A 78 9.32 -1.16 5.16
C GLY A 78 9.95 0.19 4.78
N MET A 79 10.89 0.20 3.84
CA MET A 79 11.52 1.42 3.33
C MET A 79 10.51 2.34 2.64
N THR A 80 9.55 1.76 1.92
CA THR A 80 8.47 2.53 1.28
C THR A 80 7.63 3.25 2.32
N ILE A 81 7.21 2.55 3.39
CA ILE A 81 6.47 3.18 4.49
C ILE A 81 7.32 4.26 5.17
N LEU A 82 8.61 3.99 5.45
CA LEU A 82 9.49 4.94 6.10
C LEU A 82 9.58 6.25 5.31
N ILE A 83 9.92 6.18 4.03
CA ILE A 83 9.97 7.34 3.14
C ILE A 83 8.61 8.04 3.10
N SER A 84 7.54 7.26 3.04
CA SER A 84 6.19 7.80 2.98
C SER A 84 5.81 8.58 4.24
N VAL A 85 6.21 8.10 5.41
CA VAL A 85 6.00 8.79 6.68
C VAL A 85 6.85 10.06 6.79
N LEU A 86 8.09 10.04 6.29
CA LEU A 86 8.94 11.23 6.29
C LEU A 86 8.35 12.36 5.42
N VAL A 87 7.73 12.02 4.29
CA VAL A 87 7.12 12.99 3.38
C VAL A 87 5.74 13.44 3.86
N ALA A 88 4.85 12.50 4.20
CA ALA A 88 3.46 12.80 4.53
C ALA A 88 3.24 13.14 6.02
N GLY A 89 4.19 12.80 6.89
CA GLY A 89 4.11 13.04 8.33
C GLY A 89 3.87 14.50 8.68
N PRO A 90 4.68 15.45 8.18
CA PRO A 90 4.49 16.88 8.42
C PRO A 90 3.21 17.47 7.83
N ILE A 91 2.54 16.78 6.90
CA ILE A 91 1.37 17.29 6.17
C ILE A 91 0.06 16.73 6.74
N SER A 92 0.01 15.41 6.96
CA SER A 92 -1.21 14.66 7.27
C SER A 92 -1.06 13.72 8.47
N GLY A 93 0.15 13.55 9.02
CA GLY A 93 0.44 12.52 10.02
C GLY A 93 0.64 11.11 9.44
N ALA A 94 0.61 10.97 8.10
CA ALA A 94 0.94 9.75 7.36
C ALA A 94 0.16 8.52 7.86
N SER A 95 -1.16 8.55 7.65
CA SER A 95 -2.05 7.45 8.00
C SER A 95 -1.80 6.23 7.11
N MET A 96 -2.05 6.40 5.80
CA MET A 96 -2.06 5.36 4.76
C MET A 96 -2.94 4.14 5.09
N ASN A 97 -3.66 4.17 6.22
CA ASN A 97 -4.41 3.04 6.75
C ASN A 97 -5.54 3.54 7.67
N PRO A 98 -6.81 3.36 7.29
CA PRO A 98 -7.96 3.79 8.07
C PRO A 98 -7.97 3.23 9.51
N ALA A 99 -7.53 1.98 9.70
CA ALA A 99 -7.49 1.38 11.03
C ALA A 99 -6.49 2.09 11.95
N ARG A 100 -5.33 2.49 11.43
CA ARG A 100 -4.27 3.23 12.15
C ARG A 100 -4.70 4.64 12.57
N SER A 101 -5.65 5.25 11.86
CA SER A 101 -6.26 6.52 12.25
C SER A 101 -7.42 6.33 13.22
N LEU A 102 -8.22 5.27 13.05
CA LEU A 102 -9.41 5.04 13.86
C LEU A 102 -9.10 4.61 15.29
N GLY A 103 -8.06 3.81 15.52
CA GLY A 103 -7.67 3.37 16.87
C GLY A 103 -7.41 4.53 17.85
N PRO A 104 -6.47 5.45 17.52
CA PRO A 104 -6.22 6.63 18.35
C PRO A 104 -7.43 7.56 18.46
N ALA A 105 -8.22 7.69 17.38
CA ALA A 105 -9.43 8.51 17.37
C ALA A 105 -10.50 8.00 18.35
N ILE A 106 -10.68 6.68 18.44
CA ILE A 106 -11.60 6.05 19.39
C ILE A 106 -11.10 6.23 20.83
N VAL A 107 -9.83 5.93 21.09
CA VAL A 107 -9.24 5.99 22.44
C VAL A 107 -9.26 7.41 23.02
N MET A 108 -9.02 8.42 22.17
CA MET A 108 -8.95 9.83 22.60
C MET A 108 -10.22 10.62 22.29
N HIS A 109 -11.27 9.97 21.76
CA HIS A 109 -12.52 10.59 21.32
C HIS A 109 -12.36 11.79 20.37
N LYS A 110 -11.35 11.76 19.49
CA LYS A 110 -11.08 12.84 18.49
C LYS A 110 -11.28 12.34 17.07
N TYR A 111 -12.36 12.77 16.43
CA TYR A 111 -12.76 12.35 15.07
C TYR A 111 -12.58 13.43 13.99
N LYS A 112 -11.89 14.52 14.32
CA LYS A 112 -11.72 15.65 13.40
C LYS A 112 -11.03 15.18 12.12
N SER A 113 -11.64 15.49 10.97
CA SER A 113 -11.14 15.16 9.62
C SER A 113 -10.89 13.66 9.38
N ILE A 114 -11.51 12.76 10.16
CA ILE A 114 -11.31 11.29 10.03
C ILE A 114 -11.69 10.75 8.65
N TRP A 115 -12.65 11.41 7.98
CA TRP A 115 -13.11 11.05 6.65
C TRP A 115 -11.97 11.06 5.62
N VAL A 116 -11.01 11.98 5.77
CA VAL A 116 -9.83 12.10 4.90
C VAL A 116 -9.00 10.83 4.95
N TYR A 117 -8.81 10.28 6.15
CA TYR A 117 -8.03 9.08 6.41
C TYR A 117 -8.77 7.77 6.14
N ILE A 118 -10.06 7.84 5.83
CA ILE A 118 -10.83 6.70 5.35
C ILE A 118 -10.85 6.73 3.82
N VAL A 119 -11.35 7.82 3.24
CA VAL A 119 -11.57 7.92 1.80
C VAL A 119 -10.25 8.01 1.02
N GLY A 120 -9.30 8.82 1.49
CA GLY A 120 -8.00 9.03 0.82
C GLY A 120 -7.24 7.71 0.64
N PRO A 121 -6.98 6.95 1.73
CA PRO A 121 -6.29 5.67 1.61
C PRO A 121 -7.03 4.61 0.79
N ILE A 122 -8.36 4.50 0.91
CA ILE A 122 -9.14 3.53 0.12
C ILE A 122 -9.03 3.84 -1.37
N MET A 123 -9.19 5.11 -1.75
CA MET A 123 -9.06 5.52 -3.15
C MET A 123 -7.63 5.32 -3.67
N GLY A 124 -6.63 5.70 -2.88
CA GLY A 124 -5.22 5.56 -3.25
C GLY A 124 -4.81 4.11 -3.44
N THR A 125 -5.11 3.24 -2.46
CA THR A 125 -4.80 1.80 -2.55
C THR A 125 -5.51 1.13 -3.72
N THR A 126 -6.79 1.43 -3.95
CA THR A 126 -7.55 0.87 -5.08
C THR A 126 -6.92 1.29 -6.42
N ALA A 127 -6.58 2.57 -6.58
CA ALA A 127 -5.92 3.06 -7.77
C ALA A 127 -4.52 2.45 -7.97
N GLY A 128 -3.73 2.31 -6.90
CA GLY A 128 -2.38 1.74 -6.95
C GLY A 128 -2.38 0.28 -7.38
N GLY A 129 -3.27 -0.52 -6.77
CA GLY A 129 -3.46 -1.91 -7.16
C GLY A 129 -3.98 -2.05 -8.58
N PHE A 130 -4.92 -1.20 -9.01
CA PHE A 130 -5.45 -1.20 -10.37
C PHE A 130 -4.40 -0.86 -11.42
N THR A 131 -3.64 0.22 -11.22
CA THR A 131 -2.56 0.63 -12.12
C THR A 131 -1.49 -0.45 -12.25
N TYR A 132 -1.08 -1.06 -11.14
CA TYR A 132 -0.13 -2.17 -11.17
C TYR A 132 -0.67 -3.36 -11.98
N ASN A 133 -1.95 -3.69 -11.77
CA ASN A 133 -2.60 -4.77 -12.48
C ASN A 133 -2.62 -4.51 -14.00
N LEU A 134 -2.94 -3.30 -14.44
CA LEU A 134 -2.92 -2.91 -15.86
C LEU A 134 -1.54 -3.03 -16.50
N ILE A 135 -0.49 -2.56 -15.82
CA ILE A 135 0.89 -2.67 -16.31
C ILE A 135 1.28 -4.13 -16.45
N ARG A 136 1.01 -4.94 -15.43
CA ARG A 136 1.31 -6.38 -15.44
C ARG A 136 0.53 -7.14 -16.52
N PHE A 137 -0.73 -6.77 -16.75
CA PHE A 137 -1.53 -7.33 -17.84
C PHE A 137 -0.98 -6.97 -19.22
N THR A 138 -0.21 -5.89 -19.38
CA THR A 138 0.38 -5.50 -20.67
C THR A 138 1.65 -6.29 -20.98
N GLU A 139 2.44 -6.66 -19.95
CA GLU A 139 3.68 -7.42 -20.16
C GLU A 139 3.46 -8.90 -20.50
N LYS A 140 2.46 -9.56 -19.89
CA LYS A 140 2.19 -11.00 -20.14
C LYS A 140 1.86 -11.30 -21.62
N PRO A 141 0.94 -10.58 -22.29
CA PRO A 141 0.59 -10.80 -23.69
C PRO A 141 1.79 -10.63 -24.63
N LEU A 142 2.59 -9.59 -24.43
CA LEU A 142 3.72 -9.30 -25.32
C LEU A 142 4.82 -10.37 -25.21
N ARG A 143 5.08 -10.85 -23.99
CA ARG A 143 6.07 -11.89 -23.73
C ARG A 143 5.64 -13.25 -24.31
N GLU A 144 4.36 -13.58 -24.26
CA GLU A 144 3.80 -14.80 -24.88
C GLU A 144 3.85 -14.73 -26.42
N LEU A 145 3.49 -13.59 -27.02
CA LEU A 145 3.60 -13.37 -28.47
C LEU A 145 5.05 -13.49 -28.96
N THR A 146 5.99 -12.88 -28.23
CA THR A 146 7.42 -12.94 -28.56
C THR A 146 7.97 -14.37 -28.44
N ARG A 147 7.54 -15.12 -27.41
CA ARG A 147 7.96 -16.50 -27.20
C ARG A 147 7.42 -17.44 -28.28
N SER A 148 6.17 -17.25 -28.70
CA SER A 148 5.57 -17.99 -29.82
C SER A 148 6.32 -17.73 -31.14
N GLY A 149 6.63 -16.47 -31.44
CA GLY A 149 7.42 -16.11 -32.62
C GLY A 149 8.85 -16.68 -32.62
N SER A 150 9.54 -16.66 -31.48
CA SER A 150 10.87 -17.26 -31.32
C SER A 150 10.84 -18.79 -31.49
N PHE A 151 9.82 -19.45 -30.93
CA PHE A 151 9.63 -20.89 -31.06
C PHE A 151 9.38 -21.30 -32.52
N LEU A 152 8.52 -20.57 -33.24
CA LEU A 152 8.27 -20.79 -34.67
C LEU A 152 9.54 -20.60 -35.50
N LYS A 153 10.34 -19.56 -35.21
CA LYS A 153 11.62 -19.30 -35.88
C LYS A 153 12.64 -20.43 -35.62
N SER A 154 12.66 -20.99 -34.41
CA SER A 154 13.50 -22.14 -34.06
C SER A 154 13.11 -23.41 -34.84
N LEU A 155 11.81 -23.69 -34.98
CA LEU A 155 11.32 -24.84 -35.76
C LEU A 155 11.65 -24.72 -37.25
N SER A 156 11.43 -23.55 -37.84
CA SER A 156 11.75 -23.26 -39.24
C SER A 156 13.26 -23.46 -39.52
N ARG A 157 14.13 -22.98 -38.63
CA ARG A 157 15.58 -23.13 -38.76
C ARG A 157 16.03 -24.59 -38.65
N LYS A 158 15.39 -25.39 -37.77
CA LYS A 158 15.69 -26.82 -37.60
C LYS A 158 15.27 -27.65 -38.82
N ALA A 159 14.14 -27.32 -39.43
CA ALA A 159 13.66 -27.97 -40.66
C ALA A 159 14.60 -27.71 -41.85
N SER A 160 15.12 -26.48 -41.98
CA SER A 160 16.05 -26.11 -43.07
C SER A 160 17.41 -26.79 -42.97
N THR A 161 17.91 -27.11 -41.78
CA THR A 161 19.18 -27.83 -41.57
C THR A 161 19.08 -29.35 -41.74
N SER A 162 17.86 -29.91 -41.78
CA SER A 162 17.62 -31.35 -41.96
C SER A 162 17.43 -31.75 -43.44
N ALA A 163 17.38 -30.78 -44.34
CA ALA A 163 17.15 -30.96 -45.77
C ALA A 163 18.46 -30.98 -46.60
N HIS A 164 19.61 -30.94 -45.94
CA HIS A 164 20.96 -31.13 -46.50
C HIS A 164 21.60 -32.34 -45.83
#